data_AF-A0A7K0ZED1-F1
#
_entry.id   AF-A0A7K0ZED1-F1
#
_cell.length_a   1.000
_cell.length_b   1.000
_cell.length_c   1.000
_cell.angle_alpha   90.00
_cell.angle_beta   90.00
_cell.angle_gamma   90.00
#
_symmetry.space_group_name_H-M   'P 1'
#
loop_
_entity.id
_entity.type
_entity.pdbx_description
1 polymer ?
#
loop_
_entity_poly.entity_id
_entity_poly.type
_entity_poly.pdbx_seq_one_letter_code
_entity_poly.pdbx_strand_id
1 'polypeptide(L)'
;MTRISTGMRNPRNLSADAKGSIHDDATAHDLGFRGGTVAGDIHLEQFGGIAVEAFGDQWFENGFVSMYFQQVTTDNEPVDAWIDGSGNLRNAGILTPEGAVVAEGNVGIGFDQPSALYSRDRRPVDPSSLRMMKDVRVGQKTDIQLRYPNSAGQMKRLQTQSMTAPLDWYSGASPWGGPICTPLTACQLLVAGTTDSIAAACGPFVGMYGAIEVRHVNGPLFLDVEYVISGEVLDVSDTPKTEVLWFR
;
A
#
# COMPACT_ATOMS: atom_id res chain seq x y z
N MET A 1 1.69 -27.52 0.52
CA MET A 1 0.72 -26.75 1.32
C MET A 1 -0.28 -26.14 0.36
N THR A 2 -1.53 -26.02 0.77
CA THR A 2 -2.58 -25.37 -0.02
C THR A 2 -2.38 -23.86 0.05
N ARG A 3 -2.51 -23.17 -1.09
CA ARG A 3 -2.55 -21.71 -1.18
C ARG A 3 -3.60 -21.14 -0.22
N ILE A 4 -3.21 -20.17 0.60
CA ILE A 4 -4.11 -19.42 1.48
C ILE A 4 -4.70 -18.27 0.66
N SER A 5 -6.00 -18.03 0.77
CA SER A 5 -6.73 -17.04 -0.03
C SER A 5 -7.73 -16.30 0.86
N THR A 6 -7.93 -15.01 0.59
CA THR A 6 -8.97 -14.22 1.26
C THR A 6 -10.38 -14.57 0.81
N GLY A 7 -10.51 -15.32 -0.28
CA GLY A 7 -11.72 -15.41 -1.09
C GLY A 7 -11.97 -14.11 -1.86
N MET A 8 -12.92 -14.16 -2.80
CA MET A 8 -13.30 -12.97 -3.57
C MET A 8 -13.81 -11.85 -2.66
N ARG A 9 -13.21 -10.67 -2.78
CA ARG A 9 -13.60 -9.42 -2.13
C ARG A 9 -13.85 -8.34 -3.17
N ASN A 10 -14.62 -7.32 -2.79
CA ASN A 10 -14.98 -6.20 -3.65
C ASN A 10 -14.48 -4.89 -3.02
N PRO A 11 -13.20 -4.53 -3.20
CA PRO A 11 -12.65 -3.26 -2.74
C PRO A 11 -13.49 -2.07 -3.20
N ARG A 12 -13.69 -1.09 -2.31
CA ARG A 12 -14.42 0.14 -2.63
C ARG A 12 -13.46 1.27 -2.99
N ASN A 13 -13.79 2.08 -3.99
CA ASN A 13 -13.09 3.32 -4.27
C ASN A 13 -13.47 4.38 -3.22
N LEU A 14 -12.65 4.50 -2.18
CA LEU A 14 -12.89 5.42 -1.06
C LEU A 14 -12.66 6.90 -1.41
N SER A 15 -12.16 7.19 -2.61
CA SER A 15 -11.80 8.53 -3.08
C SER A 15 -12.48 8.88 -4.40
N ALA A 16 -13.59 8.23 -4.74
CA ALA A 16 -14.35 8.47 -5.97
C ALA A 16 -14.76 9.95 -6.16
N ASP A 17 -15.04 10.65 -5.05
CA ASP A 17 -15.44 12.06 -5.07
C ASP A 17 -14.25 13.04 -5.09
N ALA A 18 -13.00 12.55 -5.05
CA ALA A 18 -11.80 13.39 -5.06
C ALA A 18 -11.48 13.89 -6.47
N LYS A 19 -12.17 14.96 -6.89
CA LYS A 19 -12.04 15.58 -8.22
C LYS A 19 -10.58 15.92 -8.55
N GLY A 20 -10.16 15.58 -9.76
CA GLY A 20 -8.79 15.80 -10.25
C GLY A 20 -7.78 14.72 -9.84
N SER A 21 -8.19 13.72 -9.06
CA SER A 21 -7.34 12.56 -8.72
C SER A 21 -7.57 11.38 -9.69
N ILE A 22 -6.68 10.40 -9.67
CA ILE A 22 -6.84 9.15 -10.44
C ILE A 22 -8.05 8.29 -9.97
N HIS A 23 -8.66 8.67 -8.85
CA HIS A 23 -9.81 7.99 -8.27
C HIS A 23 -11.14 8.56 -8.77
N ASP A 24 -11.15 9.72 -9.42
CA ASP A 24 -12.33 10.31 -10.07
C ASP A 24 -12.48 9.82 -11.52
N ASP A 25 -13.69 9.43 -11.91
CA ASP A 25 -13.97 8.83 -13.22
C ASP A 25 -13.55 9.71 -14.40
N ALA A 26 -13.88 11.01 -14.34
CA ALA A 26 -13.57 11.93 -15.44
C ALA A 26 -12.06 12.06 -15.65
N THR A 27 -11.32 12.29 -14.56
CA THR A 27 -9.86 12.38 -14.58
C THR A 27 -9.22 11.06 -15.06
N ALA A 28 -9.72 9.92 -14.58
CA ALA A 28 -9.21 8.62 -14.96
C ALA A 28 -9.43 8.32 -16.46
N HIS A 29 -10.60 8.66 -17.00
CA HIS A 29 -10.90 8.52 -18.42
C HIS A 29 -10.02 9.39 -19.31
N ASP A 30 -9.76 10.64 -18.91
CA ASP A 30 -8.85 11.54 -19.65
C ASP A 30 -7.42 10.97 -19.74
N LEU A 31 -7.02 10.18 -18.75
CA LEU A 31 -5.73 9.48 -18.71
C LEU A 31 -5.74 8.09 -19.37
N GLY A 32 -6.89 7.67 -19.92
CA GLY A 32 -7.06 6.42 -20.65
C GLY A 32 -7.43 5.20 -19.81
N PHE A 33 -7.86 5.39 -18.56
CA PHE A 33 -8.35 4.32 -17.69
C PHE A 33 -9.85 4.05 -17.92
N ARG A 34 -10.30 2.86 -17.48
CA ARG A 34 -11.71 2.43 -17.59
C ARG A 34 -12.66 3.16 -16.63
N GLY A 35 -12.13 3.83 -15.62
CA GLY A 35 -12.86 4.54 -14.58
C GLY A 35 -11.95 4.86 -13.41
N GLY A 36 -12.50 5.54 -12.40
CA GLY A 36 -11.82 5.92 -11.18
C GLY A 36 -11.20 4.70 -10.50
N THR A 37 -9.88 4.74 -10.33
CA THR A 37 -9.12 3.59 -9.84
C THR A 37 -9.30 3.41 -8.34
N VAL A 38 -9.35 2.17 -7.87
CA VAL A 38 -9.19 1.85 -6.45
C VAL A 38 -7.73 2.04 -6.07
N ALA A 39 -7.46 2.73 -4.96
CA ALA A 39 -6.11 2.95 -4.48
C ALA A 39 -5.43 1.64 -4.05
N GLY A 40 -4.14 1.47 -4.39
CA GLY A 40 -3.39 0.24 -4.15
C GLY A 40 -3.32 -0.21 -2.68
N ASP A 41 -3.31 0.74 -1.75
CA ASP A 41 -3.33 0.48 -0.30
C ASP A 41 -4.63 -0.18 0.17
N ILE A 42 -5.75 0.06 -0.51
CA ILE A 42 -7.04 -0.59 -0.21
C ILE A 42 -6.94 -2.10 -0.42
N HIS A 43 -6.23 -2.53 -1.46
CA HIS A 43 -6.01 -3.94 -1.72
C HIS A 43 -5.18 -4.62 -0.63
N LEU A 44 -4.28 -3.90 0.04
CA LEU A 44 -3.45 -4.46 1.10
C LEU A 44 -4.25 -4.91 2.33
N GLU A 45 -5.44 -4.35 2.54
CA GLU A 45 -6.33 -4.70 3.66
C GLU A 45 -6.69 -6.19 3.68
N GLN A 46 -6.64 -6.86 2.52
CA GLN A 46 -6.84 -8.30 2.37
C GLN A 46 -5.77 -9.16 3.04
N PHE A 47 -4.52 -8.68 3.20
CA PHE A 47 -3.43 -9.54 3.66
C PHE A 47 -3.43 -9.85 5.15
N GLY A 48 -4.03 -9.01 6.00
CA GLY A 48 -3.89 -9.18 7.45
C GLY A 48 -4.38 -10.54 7.96
N GLY A 49 -5.60 -10.94 7.60
CA GLY A 49 -6.15 -12.23 8.03
C GLY A 49 -5.38 -13.44 7.50
N ILE A 50 -5.07 -13.45 6.20
CA ILE A 50 -4.34 -14.57 5.58
C ILE A 50 -2.87 -14.63 5.98
N ALA A 51 -2.27 -13.50 6.38
CA ALA A 51 -0.92 -13.48 6.93
C ALA A 51 -0.89 -13.99 8.38
N VAL A 52 -1.90 -13.68 9.20
CA VAL A 52 -2.07 -14.31 10.51
C VAL A 52 -2.29 -15.82 10.38
N GLU A 53 -3.07 -16.28 9.39
CA GLU A 53 -3.18 -17.71 9.11
C GLU A 53 -1.82 -18.34 8.71
N ALA A 54 -1.02 -17.62 7.92
CA ALA A 54 0.26 -18.11 7.43
C ALA A 54 1.37 -18.13 8.49
N PHE A 55 1.43 -17.14 9.38
CA PHE A 55 2.58 -16.86 10.26
C PHE A 55 2.21 -16.64 11.73
N GLY A 56 0.92 -16.63 12.07
CA GLY A 56 0.42 -16.24 13.39
C GLY A 56 0.58 -14.76 13.68
N ASP A 57 0.38 -14.41 14.96
CA ASP A 57 0.48 -13.06 15.49
C ASP A 57 1.82 -12.39 15.15
N GLN A 58 2.89 -13.18 15.05
CA GLN A 58 4.24 -12.73 14.70
C GLN A 58 4.29 -11.88 13.42
N TRP A 59 3.36 -12.06 12.47
CA TRP A 59 3.33 -11.22 11.27
C TRP A 59 3.13 -9.73 11.58
N PHE A 60 2.33 -9.39 12.58
CA PHE A 60 2.20 -8.00 13.02
C PHE A 60 3.37 -7.53 13.91
N GLU A 61 4.20 -8.45 14.40
CA GLU A 61 5.36 -8.12 15.24
C GLU A 61 6.59 -7.76 14.41
N ASN A 62 6.88 -8.56 13.39
CA ASN A 62 8.07 -8.40 12.54
C ASN A 62 7.85 -8.85 11.08
N GLY A 63 6.60 -8.87 10.62
CA GLY A 63 6.24 -9.24 9.26
C GLY A 63 6.09 -8.08 8.31
N PHE A 64 5.86 -8.42 7.04
CA PHE A 64 5.66 -7.45 5.99
C PHE A 64 4.75 -7.96 4.86
N VAL A 65 4.24 -7.01 4.09
CA VAL A 65 3.61 -7.21 2.78
C VAL A 65 4.27 -6.26 1.79
N SER A 66 4.72 -6.79 0.65
CA SER A 66 5.48 -6.05 -0.36
C SER A 66 4.90 -6.36 -1.74
N MET A 67 4.25 -5.40 -2.36
CA MET A 67 3.45 -5.57 -3.58
C MET A 67 3.86 -4.60 -4.69
N TYR A 68 4.00 -5.12 -5.91
CA TYR A 68 4.10 -4.35 -7.14
C TYR A 68 2.79 -4.45 -7.92
N PHE A 69 2.20 -3.32 -8.28
CA PHE A 69 0.89 -3.27 -8.96
C PHE A 69 1.07 -3.30 -10.48
N GLN A 70 0.32 -4.18 -11.16
CA GLN A 70 0.40 -4.37 -12.61
C GLN A 70 -0.88 -3.90 -13.32
N GLN A 71 -2.03 -4.02 -12.66
CA GLN A 71 -3.32 -3.60 -13.19
C GLN A 71 -4.09 -2.84 -12.13
N VAL A 72 -4.92 -1.91 -12.59
CA VAL A 72 -5.84 -1.15 -11.73
C VAL A 72 -7.22 -1.80 -11.76
N THR A 73 -7.93 -1.70 -10.64
CA THR A 73 -9.35 -2.05 -10.56
C THR A 73 -10.19 -0.79 -10.41
N THR A 74 -11.47 -0.87 -10.76
CA THR A 74 -12.47 0.17 -10.46
C THR A 74 -13.33 -0.21 -9.26
N ASP A 75 -14.21 0.69 -8.80
CA ASP A 75 -15.06 0.46 -7.63
C ASP A 75 -15.79 -0.89 -7.71
N ASN A 76 -15.70 -1.64 -6.61
CA ASN A 76 -16.44 -2.89 -6.41
C ASN A 76 -16.06 -4.03 -7.38
N GLU A 77 -14.98 -3.91 -8.16
CA GLU A 77 -14.49 -5.03 -8.96
C GLU A 77 -13.93 -6.14 -8.07
N PRO A 78 -14.30 -7.41 -8.32
CA PRO A 78 -13.89 -8.53 -7.49
C PRO A 78 -12.39 -8.83 -7.66
N VAL A 79 -11.72 -9.09 -6.54
CA VAL A 79 -10.33 -9.57 -6.49
C VAL A 79 -10.15 -10.56 -5.36
N ASP A 80 -9.12 -11.39 -5.43
CA ASP A 80 -8.72 -12.29 -4.36
C ASP A 80 -7.21 -12.19 -4.09
N ALA A 81 -6.87 -11.85 -2.85
CA ALA A 81 -5.50 -11.89 -2.36
C ALA A 81 -5.11 -13.29 -1.90
N TRP A 82 -3.86 -13.65 -2.11
CA TRP A 82 -3.38 -15.00 -1.81
C TRP A 82 -1.94 -15.01 -1.32
N ILE A 83 -1.61 -16.07 -0.58
CA ILE A 83 -0.26 -16.41 -0.12
C ILE A 83 0.00 -17.88 -0.47
N ASP A 84 1.14 -18.16 -1.08
CA ASP A 84 1.54 -19.51 -1.49
C ASP A 84 3.00 -19.82 -1.10
N GLY A 85 3.27 -21.10 -0.87
CA GLY A 85 4.56 -21.60 -0.39
C GLY A 85 4.61 -21.80 1.14
N SER A 86 5.83 -21.91 1.67
CA SER A 86 6.11 -22.27 3.05
C SER A 86 7.36 -21.58 3.58
N GLY A 87 7.55 -21.55 4.89
CA GLY A 87 8.67 -20.86 5.54
C GLY A 87 8.35 -19.40 5.85
N ASN A 88 9.40 -18.62 6.14
CA ASN A 88 9.31 -17.24 6.62
C ASN A 88 9.14 -16.19 5.52
N LEU A 89 9.30 -16.58 4.25
CA LEU A 89 9.04 -15.75 3.07
C LEU A 89 8.16 -16.56 2.12
N ARG A 90 7.06 -15.97 1.67
CA ARG A 90 6.08 -16.64 0.82
C ARG A 90 5.66 -15.74 -0.33
N ASN A 91 5.44 -16.34 -1.50
CA ASN A 91 4.91 -15.61 -2.64
C ASN A 91 3.49 -15.18 -2.35
N ALA A 92 3.11 -14.00 -2.83
CA ALA A 92 1.80 -13.46 -2.59
C ALA A 92 1.38 -12.57 -3.76
N GLY A 93 0.08 -12.33 -3.87
CA GLY A 93 -0.44 -11.46 -4.92
C GLY A 93 -1.94 -11.31 -4.85
N ILE A 94 -2.49 -10.68 -5.87
CA ILE A 94 -3.91 -10.37 -6.01
C ILE A 94 -4.32 -10.60 -7.45
N LEU A 95 -5.38 -11.39 -7.65
CA LEU A 95 -5.92 -11.72 -8.97
C LEU A 95 -7.38 -11.28 -9.10
N THR A 96 -7.81 -10.96 -10.32
CA THR A 96 -9.24 -10.94 -10.67
C THR A 96 -9.78 -12.37 -10.82
N PRO A 97 -11.11 -12.59 -10.86
CA PRO A 97 -11.69 -13.91 -11.12
C PRO A 97 -11.21 -14.56 -12.43
N GLU A 98 -10.89 -13.73 -13.43
CA GLU A 98 -10.39 -14.17 -14.74
C GLU A 98 -8.89 -14.48 -14.73
N GLY A 99 -8.22 -14.31 -13.58
CA GLY A 99 -6.80 -14.58 -13.40
C GLY A 99 -5.86 -13.44 -13.82
N ALA A 100 -6.39 -12.24 -14.08
CA ALA A 100 -5.56 -11.07 -14.34
C ALA A 100 -4.81 -10.65 -13.07
N VAL A 101 -3.51 -10.37 -13.18
CA VAL A 101 -2.66 -9.99 -12.05
C VAL A 101 -2.85 -8.51 -11.72
N VAL A 102 -3.49 -8.22 -10.58
CA VAL A 102 -3.64 -6.86 -10.04
C VAL A 102 -2.34 -6.44 -9.36
N ALA A 103 -1.81 -7.30 -8.48
CA ALA A 103 -0.56 -7.09 -7.79
C ALA A 103 0.18 -8.41 -7.56
N GLU A 104 1.51 -8.34 -7.49
CA GLU A 104 2.38 -9.49 -7.23
C GLU A 104 3.55 -9.09 -6.33
N GLY A 105 3.97 -10.00 -5.47
CA GLY A 105 5.12 -9.80 -4.60
C GLY A 105 5.25 -10.91 -3.56
N ASN A 106 5.54 -10.52 -2.32
CA ASN A 106 5.70 -11.47 -1.23
C ASN A 106 5.26 -10.91 0.12
N VAL A 107 5.01 -11.83 1.04
CA VAL A 107 4.79 -11.59 2.46
C VAL A 107 5.80 -12.41 3.25
N GLY A 108 6.16 -11.96 4.44
CA GLY A 108 7.07 -12.71 5.29
C GLY A 108 7.16 -12.20 6.70
N ILE A 109 8.03 -12.84 7.47
CA ILE A 109 8.41 -12.51 8.85
C ILE A 109 9.93 -12.44 8.99
N GLY A 110 10.40 -11.58 9.89
CA GLY A 110 11.82 -11.35 10.14
C GLY A 110 12.51 -10.50 9.07
N PHE A 111 13.84 -10.47 9.12
CA PHE A 111 14.69 -9.55 8.33
C PHE A 111 15.75 -10.26 7.48
N ASP A 112 15.78 -11.60 7.53
CA ASP A 112 16.88 -12.39 6.92
C ASP A 112 16.76 -12.51 5.41
N GLN A 113 15.56 -12.25 4.86
CA GLN A 113 15.28 -12.38 3.42
C GLN A 113 14.72 -11.07 2.87
N PRO A 114 15.14 -10.67 1.66
CA PRO A 114 14.70 -9.43 1.06
C PRO A 114 13.24 -9.55 0.60
N SER A 115 12.48 -8.46 0.77
CA SER A 115 11.15 -8.35 0.17
C SER A 115 11.23 -8.22 -1.36
N ALA A 116 10.08 -8.40 -2.02
CA ALA A 116 9.97 -8.30 -3.47
C ALA A 116 10.36 -6.91 -3.97
N LEU A 117 9.93 -5.84 -3.28
CA LEU A 117 10.28 -4.47 -3.66
C LEU A 117 11.72 -4.11 -3.31
N TYR A 118 12.28 -4.64 -2.22
CA TYR A 118 13.70 -4.45 -1.93
C TYR A 118 14.60 -5.05 -3.01
N SER A 119 14.23 -6.24 -3.50
CA SER A 119 14.98 -6.96 -4.55
C SER A 119 14.74 -6.43 -5.96
N ARG A 120 13.75 -5.55 -6.14
CA ARG A 120 13.34 -5.07 -7.46
C ARG A 120 14.38 -4.10 -8.01
N ASP A 121 14.74 -4.29 -9.28
CA ASP A 121 15.45 -3.25 -10.02
C ASP A 121 14.52 -2.04 -10.22
N ARG A 122 14.82 -0.96 -9.50
CA ARG A 122 14.08 0.30 -9.56
C ARG A 122 14.33 1.06 -10.86
N ARG A 123 15.32 0.65 -11.66
CA ARG A 123 15.77 1.30 -12.91
C ARG A 123 16.02 2.79 -12.70
N PRO A 124 16.95 3.15 -11.80
CA PRO A 124 17.18 4.54 -11.47
C PRO A 124 17.71 5.31 -12.68
N VAL A 125 17.28 6.57 -12.79
CA VAL A 125 17.79 7.52 -13.78
C VAL A 125 18.38 8.74 -13.07
N ASP A 126 19.18 9.53 -13.78
CA ASP A 126 19.63 10.82 -13.27
C ASP A 126 18.40 11.74 -13.13
N PRO A 127 18.10 12.29 -11.94
CA PRO A 127 16.98 13.21 -11.77
C PRO A 127 16.99 14.33 -12.83
N SER A 128 18.15 14.86 -13.21
CA SER A 128 18.24 15.95 -14.19
C SER A 128 17.73 15.61 -15.59
N SER A 129 17.55 14.33 -15.94
CA SER A 129 16.91 13.91 -17.20
C SER A 129 15.38 13.96 -17.15
N LEU A 130 14.79 14.12 -15.96
CA LEU A 130 13.36 14.15 -15.74
C LEU A 130 12.78 15.56 -15.97
N ARG A 131 11.47 15.65 -16.13
CA ARG A 131 10.75 16.92 -16.27
C ARG A 131 10.23 17.40 -14.92
N MET A 132 9.54 16.55 -14.17
CA MET A 132 8.87 16.93 -12.93
C MET A 132 9.80 16.77 -11.73
N MET A 133 10.48 15.63 -11.63
CA MET A 133 11.32 15.27 -10.49
C MET A 133 12.79 15.70 -10.67
N LYS A 134 13.07 16.65 -11.56
CA LYS A 134 14.44 17.08 -11.90
C LYS A 134 15.28 17.61 -10.74
N ASP A 135 14.58 18.16 -9.75
CA ASP A 135 15.20 18.75 -8.56
C ASP A 135 15.22 17.79 -7.37
N VAL A 136 14.71 16.56 -7.53
CA VAL A 136 14.75 15.51 -6.50
C VAL A 136 16.19 15.03 -6.32
N ARG A 137 16.61 14.89 -5.05
CA ARG A 137 17.92 14.33 -4.71
C ARG A 137 17.76 12.98 -4.05
N VAL A 138 18.44 11.97 -4.58
CA VAL A 138 18.58 10.67 -3.92
C VAL A 138 19.21 10.84 -2.54
N GLY A 139 18.62 10.21 -1.53
CA GLY A 139 19.01 10.32 -0.13
C GLY A 139 18.47 11.55 0.61
N GLN A 140 17.76 12.47 -0.06
CA GLN A 140 17.13 13.58 0.66
C GLN A 140 16.03 13.08 1.59
N LYS A 141 15.91 13.73 2.75
CA LYS A 141 14.85 13.41 3.70
C LYS A 141 13.49 13.90 3.19
N THR A 142 12.47 13.11 3.44
CA THR A 142 11.08 13.47 3.20
C THR A 142 10.58 14.41 4.30
N ASP A 143 9.42 15.02 4.11
CA ASP A 143 8.79 15.86 5.12
C ASP A 143 8.49 15.03 6.38
N ILE A 144 8.91 15.54 7.54
CA ILE A 144 8.63 14.90 8.84
C ILE A 144 7.21 15.23 9.24
N GLN A 145 6.48 14.21 9.67
CA GLN A 145 5.09 14.33 10.10
C GLN A 145 4.94 13.79 11.52
N LEU A 146 4.09 14.44 12.32
CA LEU A 146 3.68 13.95 13.64
C LEU A 146 2.16 13.79 13.60
N ARG A 147 1.65 12.57 13.73
CA ARG A 147 0.21 12.31 13.64
C ARG A 147 -0.23 10.98 14.24
N TYR A 148 -1.52 10.90 14.52
CA TYR A 148 -2.23 9.67 14.80
C TYR A 148 -2.68 8.99 13.49
N PRO A 149 -2.84 7.65 13.48
CA PRO A 149 -3.53 6.96 12.40
C PRO A 149 -4.97 7.45 12.23
N ASN A 150 -5.53 7.27 11.03
CA ASN A 150 -6.92 7.62 10.75
C ASN A 150 -7.89 6.58 11.36
N SER A 151 -7.96 6.54 12.68
CA SER A 151 -8.83 5.64 13.45
C SER A 151 -10.31 5.81 13.08
N ALA A 152 -10.78 7.06 12.95
CA ALA A 152 -12.15 7.35 12.55
C ALA A 152 -12.48 6.77 11.16
N GLY A 153 -11.57 6.93 10.20
CA GLY A 153 -11.71 6.35 8.86
C GLY A 153 -11.72 4.83 8.88
N GLN A 154 -10.82 4.20 9.64
CA GLN A 154 -10.81 2.74 9.81
C GLN A 154 -12.11 2.21 10.40
N MET A 155 -12.57 2.84 11.49
CA MET A 155 -13.80 2.44 12.16
C MET A 155 -15.04 2.65 11.29
N LYS A 156 -15.08 3.75 10.53
CA LYS A 156 -16.15 3.99 9.56
C LYS A 156 -16.22 2.86 8.54
N ARG A 157 -15.10 2.46 7.93
CA ARG A 157 -15.08 1.35 6.95
C ARG A 157 -15.59 0.04 7.54
N LEU A 158 -15.22 -0.26 8.77
CA LEU A 158 -15.70 -1.46 9.45
C LEU A 158 -17.22 -1.40 9.68
N GLN A 159 -17.71 -0.30 10.24
CA GLN A 159 -19.13 -0.10 10.58
C GLN A 159 -20.04 -0.09 9.33
N THR A 160 -19.55 0.46 8.22
CA THR A 160 -20.30 0.49 6.95
C THR A 160 -20.06 -0.75 6.08
N GLN A 161 -19.34 -1.76 6.58
CA GLN A 161 -18.99 -2.98 5.85
C GLN A 161 -18.30 -2.72 4.50
N SER A 162 -17.54 -1.62 4.41
CA SER A 162 -16.74 -1.27 3.23
C SER A 162 -15.25 -1.61 3.40
N MET A 163 -14.86 -2.11 4.58
CA MET A 163 -13.56 -2.72 4.83
C MET A 163 -13.43 -4.01 4.02
N THR A 164 -12.37 -4.13 3.23
CA THR A 164 -12.24 -5.21 2.23
C THR A 164 -12.09 -6.59 2.89
N ALA A 165 -11.31 -6.67 3.98
CA ALA A 165 -11.16 -7.87 4.79
C ALA A 165 -11.00 -7.51 6.26
N PRO A 166 -12.06 -7.64 7.08
CA PRO A 166 -11.99 -7.31 8.50
C PRO A 166 -11.24 -8.38 9.31
N LEU A 167 -10.60 -7.93 10.39
CA LEU A 167 -10.01 -8.74 11.46
C LEU A 167 -10.45 -8.13 12.80
N ASP A 168 -10.79 -8.96 13.79
CA ASP A 168 -11.31 -8.48 15.08
C ASP A 168 -10.38 -7.47 15.77
N TRP A 169 -9.06 -7.62 15.56
CA TRP A 169 -8.03 -6.74 16.12
C TRP A 169 -8.04 -5.32 15.55
N TYR A 170 -8.76 -5.06 14.45
CA TYR A 170 -8.85 -3.73 13.84
C TYR A 170 -9.84 -2.79 14.53
N SER A 171 -10.63 -3.30 15.47
CA SER A 171 -11.57 -2.51 16.27
C SER A 171 -11.64 -2.90 17.73
N GLY A 172 -11.25 -4.13 18.05
CA GLY A 172 -11.31 -4.68 19.40
C GLY A 172 -9.93 -4.83 20.04
N ALA A 173 -9.89 -5.65 21.09
CA ALA A 173 -8.64 -6.05 21.70
C ALA A 173 -7.83 -6.92 20.72
N SER A 174 -6.53 -6.65 20.65
CA SER A 174 -5.54 -7.49 19.99
C SER A 174 -4.64 -8.16 21.04
N PRO A 175 -3.80 -9.14 20.64
CA PRO A 175 -2.76 -9.70 21.52
C PRO A 175 -1.83 -8.66 22.14
N TRP A 176 -1.75 -7.46 21.55
CA TRP A 176 -0.89 -6.36 22.01
C TRP A 176 -1.64 -5.29 22.83
N GLY A 177 -2.88 -5.55 23.25
CA GLY A 177 -3.58 -4.75 24.26
C GLY A 177 -4.50 -3.64 23.75
N GLY A 178 -4.61 -3.42 22.45
CA GLY A 178 -5.49 -2.41 21.84
C GLY A 178 -5.72 -2.62 20.35
N PRO A 179 -6.61 -1.85 19.71
CA PRO A 179 -6.89 -1.99 18.29
C PRO A 179 -5.70 -1.52 17.45
N ILE A 180 -5.41 -2.25 16.38
CA ILE A 180 -4.26 -2.00 15.50
C ILE A 180 -4.72 -1.47 14.13
N CYS A 181 -3.80 -0.82 13.43
CA CYS A 181 -4.00 -0.38 12.06
C CYS A 181 -4.20 -1.58 11.14
N THR A 182 -5.13 -1.48 10.19
CA THR A 182 -5.12 -2.35 9.02
C THR A 182 -3.90 -2.03 8.14
N PRO A 183 -3.45 -2.93 7.25
CA PRO A 183 -2.38 -2.61 6.29
C PRO A 183 -2.65 -1.34 5.46
N LEU A 184 -3.91 -1.08 5.11
CA LEU A 184 -4.35 0.16 4.46
C LEU A 184 -4.08 1.36 5.37
N THR A 185 -4.60 1.36 6.59
CA THR A 185 -4.42 2.47 7.53
C THR A 185 -2.95 2.71 7.87
N ALA A 186 -2.15 1.65 7.98
CA ALA A 186 -0.71 1.72 8.16
C ALA A 186 -0.03 2.40 6.96
N CYS A 187 -0.36 2.01 5.73
CA CYS A 187 0.17 2.67 4.53
C CYS A 187 -0.18 4.17 4.50
N GLN A 188 -1.43 4.53 4.80
CA GLN A 188 -1.85 5.94 4.84
C GLN A 188 -1.13 6.72 5.94
N LEU A 189 -0.94 6.10 7.12
CA LEU A 189 -0.13 6.67 8.19
C LEU A 189 1.32 6.88 7.75
N LEU A 190 1.89 6.07 6.88
CA LEU A 190 3.29 6.20 6.45
C LEU A 190 3.46 7.21 5.30
N VAL A 191 2.49 7.35 4.41
CA VAL A 191 2.66 8.12 3.17
C VAL A 191 2.16 9.56 3.27
N ALA A 192 0.99 9.80 3.89
CA ALA A 192 0.31 11.10 3.80
C ALA A 192 1.22 12.27 4.20
N GLY A 193 1.30 13.32 3.38
CA GLY A 193 2.08 14.52 3.68
C GLY A 193 3.61 14.35 3.67
N THR A 194 4.15 13.13 3.53
CA THR A 194 5.61 12.93 3.62
C THR A 194 6.34 13.45 2.39
N THR A 195 5.67 13.55 1.24
CA THR A 195 6.29 13.98 -0.01
C THR A 195 5.74 15.32 -0.51
N ASP A 196 5.06 16.10 0.34
CA ASP A 196 4.38 17.33 -0.05
C ASP A 196 5.34 18.37 -0.63
N SER A 197 6.52 18.53 -0.04
CA SER A 197 7.54 19.46 -0.56
C SER A 197 8.05 19.03 -1.94
N ILE A 198 8.19 17.72 -2.17
CA ILE A 198 8.59 17.16 -3.48
C ILE A 198 7.45 17.33 -4.50
N ALA A 199 6.23 17.00 -4.10
CA ALA A 199 5.03 17.10 -4.92
C ALA A 199 4.78 18.56 -5.36
N ALA A 200 4.97 19.52 -4.46
CA ALA A 200 4.85 20.95 -4.77
C ALA A 200 5.86 21.40 -5.85
N ALA A 201 7.09 20.87 -5.81
CA ALA A 201 8.12 21.18 -6.81
C ALA A 201 7.84 20.54 -8.18
N CYS A 202 7.10 19.42 -8.22
CA CYS A 202 6.74 18.73 -9.46
C CYS A 202 5.68 19.47 -10.30
N GLY A 203 4.97 20.44 -9.72
CA GLY A 203 3.83 21.11 -10.36
C GLY A 203 2.58 20.23 -10.40
N PRO A 204 1.58 20.52 -11.27
CA PRO A 204 0.36 19.74 -11.35
C PRO A 204 0.62 18.32 -11.89
N PHE A 205 0.14 17.30 -11.18
CA PHE A 205 0.20 15.91 -11.61
C PHE A 205 -0.96 15.09 -11.05
N VAL A 206 -1.14 13.89 -11.62
CA VAL A 206 -2.03 12.87 -11.09
C VAL A 206 -1.18 11.71 -10.62
N GLY A 207 -1.15 11.49 -9.30
CA GLY A 207 -0.35 10.45 -8.65
C GLY A 207 -1.10 9.13 -8.51
N MET A 208 -0.35 8.03 -8.45
CA MET A 208 -0.87 6.69 -8.19
C MET A 208 0.23 5.81 -7.59
N TYR A 209 -0.13 4.85 -6.75
CA TYR A 209 0.79 3.84 -6.26
C TYR A 209 1.15 2.83 -7.35
N GLY A 210 2.44 2.73 -7.69
CA GLY A 210 2.96 1.62 -8.51
C GLY A 210 3.46 0.44 -7.68
N ALA A 211 3.80 0.68 -6.41
CA ALA A 211 4.36 -0.29 -5.49
C ALA A 211 4.13 0.15 -4.05
N ILE A 212 3.89 -0.79 -3.14
CA ILE A 212 3.76 -0.52 -1.70
C ILE A 212 4.42 -1.65 -0.91
N GLU A 213 5.25 -1.30 0.08
CA GLU A 213 5.64 -2.20 1.16
C GLU A 213 5.22 -1.61 2.50
N VAL A 214 4.60 -2.45 3.34
CA VAL A 214 4.38 -2.17 4.76
C VAL A 214 5.12 -3.25 5.54
N ARG A 215 6.01 -2.82 6.44
CA ARG A 215 6.83 -3.70 7.27
C ARG A 215 6.72 -3.31 8.74
N HIS A 216 6.38 -4.28 9.57
CA HIS A 216 6.45 -4.20 11.02
C HIS A 216 7.89 -4.47 11.47
N VAL A 217 8.41 -3.62 12.34
CA VAL A 217 9.77 -3.74 12.87
C VAL A 217 9.77 -4.21 14.32
N ASN A 218 8.88 -3.64 15.13
CA ASN A 218 8.80 -3.88 16.56
C ASN A 218 7.36 -3.77 17.04
N GLY A 219 6.48 -4.59 16.46
CA GLY A 219 5.06 -4.59 16.78
C GLY A 219 4.17 -3.91 15.74
N PRO A 220 2.84 -4.03 15.94
CA PRO A 220 1.85 -3.37 15.11
C PRO A 220 1.83 -1.86 15.36
N LEU A 221 1.23 -1.14 14.43
CA LEU A 221 0.85 0.26 14.62
C LEU A 221 -0.51 0.30 15.33
N PHE A 222 -0.63 1.02 16.44
CA PHE A 222 -1.85 1.17 17.23
C PHE A 222 -2.65 2.39 16.78
N LEU A 223 -3.97 2.34 16.88
CA LEU A 223 -4.85 3.43 16.43
C LEU A 223 -4.81 4.69 17.30
N ASP A 224 -4.38 4.56 18.56
CA ASP A 224 -4.41 5.60 19.60
C ASP A 224 -3.02 6.12 19.98
N VAL A 225 -2.00 5.80 19.17
CA VAL A 225 -0.62 6.26 19.36
C VAL A 225 -0.27 7.32 18.32
N GLU A 226 0.39 8.40 18.77
CA GLU A 226 0.98 9.38 17.88
C GLU A 226 2.35 8.90 17.40
N TYR A 227 2.57 8.99 16.09
CA TYR A 227 3.82 8.56 15.47
C TYR A 227 4.56 9.75 14.86
N VAL A 228 5.88 9.69 14.93
CA VAL A 228 6.78 10.49 14.09
C VAL A 228 7.05 9.68 12.83
N ILE A 229 6.74 10.27 11.68
CA ILE A 229 6.99 9.70 10.37
C ILE A 229 8.10 10.51 9.72
N SER A 230 9.11 9.80 9.25
CA SER A 230 10.24 10.34 8.53
C SER A 230 10.67 9.32 7.50
N GLY A 231 11.21 9.79 6.39
CA GLY A 231 11.67 8.93 5.31
C GLY A 231 12.80 9.54 4.52
N GLU A 232 13.18 8.86 3.46
CA GLU A 232 14.17 9.32 2.50
C GLU A 232 13.86 8.86 1.09
N VAL A 233 14.26 9.68 0.12
CA VAL A 233 14.20 9.32 -1.29
C VAL A 233 15.25 8.26 -1.57
N LEU A 234 14.82 7.14 -2.14
CA LEU A 234 15.67 6.04 -2.54
C LEU A 234 16.22 6.24 -3.95
N ASP A 235 15.33 6.54 -4.90
CA ASP A 235 15.65 6.69 -6.32
C ASP A 235 14.53 7.45 -7.04
N VAL A 236 14.81 7.91 -8.25
CA VAL A 236 13.80 8.29 -9.24
C VAL A 236 13.97 7.44 -10.48
N SER A 237 12.87 7.18 -11.16
CA SER A 237 12.86 6.40 -12.40
C SER A 237 11.75 6.92 -13.32
N ASP A 238 11.74 6.48 -14.56
CA ASP A 238 10.69 6.86 -15.51
C ASP A 238 10.24 5.72 -16.42
N THR A 239 9.14 6.02 -17.09
CA THR A 239 8.62 5.31 -18.26
C THR A 239 8.21 6.38 -19.27
N PRO A 240 7.85 6.03 -20.52
CA PRO A 240 7.46 7.03 -21.52
C PRO A 240 6.30 7.96 -21.10
N LYS A 241 5.52 7.61 -20.07
CA LYS A 241 4.33 8.37 -19.63
C LYS A 241 4.34 8.78 -18.16
N THR A 242 5.33 8.37 -17.37
CA THR A 242 5.27 8.51 -15.90
C THR A 242 6.66 8.62 -15.31
N GLU A 243 6.85 9.58 -14.40
CA GLU A 243 8.01 9.66 -13.51
C GLU A 243 7.64 9.05 -12.15
N VAL A 244 8.56 8.33 -11.54
CA VAL A 244 8.32 7.52 -10.34
C VAL A 244 9.31 7.92 -9.26
N LEU A 245 8.76 8.28 -8.09
CA LEU A 245 9.51 8.51 -6.86
C LEU A 245 9.53 7.22 -6.03
N TRP A 246 10.73 6.71 -5.74
CA TRP A 246 10.93 5.65 -4.76
C TRP A 246 11.36 6.26 -3.44
N PHE A 247 10.65 5.98 -2.36
CA PHE A 247 10.97 6.46 -1.01
C PHE A 247 10.61 5.39 0.03
N ARG A 248 11.13 5.54 1.24
CA ARG A 248 10.81 4.71 2.41
C ARG A 248 10.79 5.55 3.67
#